data_AF-A0A6G7YGG0-F1
#
_entry.id   AF-A0A6G7YGG0-F1
#
_cell.length_a   1.000
_cell.length_b   1.000
_cell.length_c   1.000
_cell.angle_alpha   90.00
_cell.angle_beta   90.00
_cell.angle_gamma   90.00
#
_symmetry.space_group_name_H-M   'P 1'
#
loop_
_entity.id
_entity.type
_entity.pdbx_description
1 polymer ?
#
loop_
_entity_poly.entity_id
_entity_poly.type
_entity_poly.pdbx_seq_one_letter_code
_entity_poly.pdbx_strand_id
1 'polypeptide(L)'
;MSVLVPATTAVMESFLEAMDEFVAEGVSDSQTAGWVDTYGDTWRTSEGFEAFVRQVRAEEVDETVLPERWVLTSTRWWVDGDCYLGRVAVRHRLNDFLRDVGGHIGYDVRPSARRQGHATAMLRAVLPHARSLGIDSALVTCDADNAASIRVIEACGGILEDRRGDKLRYWVPTG
;
A
#
# COMPACT_ATOMS: atom_id res chain seq x y z
N MET A 1 -5.31 14.13 -13.77
CA MET A 1 -3.91 14.02 -13.26
C MET A 1 -4.01 13.26 -11.96
N SER A 2 -3.28 12.16 -11.83
CA SER A 2 -3.39 11.29 -10.65
C SER A 2 -2.77 11.91 -9.40
N VAL A 3 -3.39 11.67 -8.25
CA VAL A 3 -2.99 12.23 -6.94
C VAL A 3 -3.13 11.20 -5.81
N LEU A 4 -2.34 11.36 -4.74
CA LEU A 4 -2.54 10.63 -3.49
C LEU A 4 -3.61 11.33 -2.65
N VAL A 5 -4.61 10.57 -2.22
CA VAL A 5 -5.68 11.02 -1.31
C VAL A 5 -5.82 10.05 -0.13
N PRO A 6 -6.37 10.49 1.02
CA PRO A 6 -6.88 9.54 2.01
C PRO A 6 -7.91 8.60 1.38
N ALA A 7 -8.04 7.38 1.90
CA ALA A 7 -9.09 6.44 1.47
C ALA A 7 -10.46 7.15 1.43
N THR A 8 -11.25 7.01 0.36
CA THR A 8 -12.42 7.87 0.14
C THR A 8 -13.57 7.08 -0.50
N THR A 9 -14.81 7.39 -0.14
CA THR A 9 -15.98 6.75 -0.75
C THR A 9 -16.21 7.15 -2.20
N ALA A 10 -15.59 8.24 -2.67
CA ALA A 10 -15.80 8.80 -4.01
C ALA A 10 -15.41 7.86 -5.16
N VAL A 11 -14.54 6.88 -4.92
CA VAL A 11 -14.04 5.95 -5.94
C VAL A 11 -14.58 4.52 -5.75
N MET A 12 -15.72 4.35 -5.07
CA MET A 12 -16.28 3.03 -4.73
C MET A 12 -16.38 2.10 -5.93
N GLU A 13 -16.99 2.55 -7.02
CA GLU A 13 -17.22 1.72 -8.21
C GLU A 13 -15.90 1.21 -8.80
N SER A 14 -14.97 2.12 -9.09
CA SER A 14 -13.67 1.79 -9.68
C SER A 14 -12.75 1.02 -8.72
N PHE A 15 -12.89 1.21 -7.41
CA PHE A 15 -12.22 0.39 -6.40
C PHE A 15 -12.73 -1.05 -6.42
N LEU A 16 -14.05 -1.27 -6.44
CA LEU A 16 -14.62 -2.61 -6.46
C LEU A 16 -14.23 -3.38 -7.72
N GLU A 17 -14.23 -2.72 -8.88
CA GLU A 17 -13.67 -3.30 -10.11
C GLU A 17 -12.20 -3.70 -9.95
N ALA A 18 -11.39 -2.83 -9.33
CA ALA A 18 -9.98 -3.15 -9.08
C ALA A 18 -9.82 -4.36 -8.16
N MET A 19 -10.67 -4.51 -7.13
CA MET A 19 -10.66 -5.68 -6.26
C MET A 19 -11.04 -6.95 -7.02
N ASP A 20 -12.04 -6.89 -7.91
CA ASP A 20 -12.42 -8.00 -8.78
C ASP A 20 -11.24 -8.40 -9.71
N GLU A 21 -10.48 -7.44 -10.23
CA GLU A 21 -9.27 -7.71 -11.00
C GLU A 21 -8.18 -8.40 -10.14
N PHE A 22 -7.94 -7.94 -8.92
CA PHE A 22 -6.96 -8.57 -8.02
C PHE A 22 -7.36 -10.00 -7.64
N VAL A 23 -8.66 -10.26 -7.42
CA VAL A 23 -9.18 -11.61 -7.19
C VAL A 23 -8.96 -12.49 -8.40
N ALA A 24 -9.24 -12.00 -9.61
CA ALA A 24 -9.03 -12.74 -10.85
C ALA A 24 -7.56 -13.12 -11.09
N GLU A 25 -6.61 -12.30 -10.63
CA GLU A 25 -5.17 -12.60 -10.66
C GLU A 25 -4.69 -13.55 -9.55
N GLY A 26 -5.55 -13.86 -8.57
CA GLY A 26 -5.19 -14.70 -7.42
C GLY A 26 -4.30 -13.97 -6.42
N VAL A 27 -4.62 -12.71 -6.10
CA VAL A 27 -3.89 -11.94 -5.07
C VAL A 27 -3.79 -12.73 -3.75
N SER A 28 -2.58 -12.84 -3.20
CA SER A 28 -2.32 -13.48 -1.90
C SER A 28 -1.31 -12.65 -1.10
N ASP A 29 -1.15 -12.99 0.19
CA ASP A 29 -0.05 -12.53 1.05
C ASP A 29 0.19 -11.01 1.04
N SER A 30 -0.89 -10.23 0.93
CA SER A 30 -0.87 -8.77 0.85
C SER A 30 -2.02 -8.15 1.62
N GLN A 31 -1.91 -6.86 1.94
CA GLN A 31 -3.02 -6.13 2.58
C GLN A 31 -4.27 -6.12 1.70
N THR A 32 -4.12 -6.09 0.37
CA THR A 32 -5.26 -6.17 -0.57
C THR A 32 -5.96 -7.53 -0.49
N ALA A 33 -5.20 -8.64 -0.43
CA ALA A 33 -5.79 -9.96 -0.19
C ALA A 33 -6.54 -10.00 1.15
N GLY A 34 -5.94 -9.49 2.23
CA GLY A 34 -6.59 -9.43 3.54
C GLY A 34 -7.87 -8.59 3.56
N TRP A 35 -7.92 -7.50 2.79
CA TRP A 35 -9.14 -6.71 2.63
C TRP A 35 -10.23 -7.48 1.87
N VAL A 36 -9.88 -8.17 0.78
CA VAL A 36 -10.84 -9.01 0.04
C VAL A 36 -11.42 -10.08 0.96
N ASP A 37 -10.59 -10.79 1.72
CA ASP A 37 -11.02 -11.85 2.61
C ASP A 37 -11.93 -11.34 3.75
N THR A 38 -11.64 -10.13 4.26
CA THR A 38 -12.35 -9.57 5.42
C THR A 38 -13.63 -8.84 5.02
N TYR A 39 -13.61 -8.10 3.92
CA TYR A 39 -14.67 -7.15 3.54
C TYR A 39 -15.40 -7.52 2.25
N GLY A 40 -14.93 -8.52 1.50
CA GLY A 40 -15.45 -8.96 0.21
C GLY A 40 -16.98 -9.07 0.14
N ASP A 41 -17.57 -9.62 1.19
CA ASP A 41 -19.01 -9.88 1.30
C ASP A 41 -19.84 -8.64 1.72
N THR A 42 -19.20 -7.61 2.27
CA THR A 42 -19.90 -6.47 2.90
C THR A 42 -19.70 -5.15 2.16
N TRP A 43 -18.54 -4.91 1.56
CA TRP A 43 -18.17 -3.61 0.99
C TRP A 43 -18.81 -3.27 -0.37
N ARG A 44 -19.69 -4.14 -0.90
CA ARG A 44 -20.39 -3.90 -2.17
C ARG A 44 -21.63 -3.01 -2.03
N THR A 45 -22.07 -2.74 -0.80
CA THR A 45 -23.09 -1.71 -0.51
C THR A 45 -22.44 -0.39 -0.12
N SER A 46 -23.14 0.72 -0.30
CA SER A 46 -22.63 2.04 0.09
C SER A 46 -22.27 2.09 1.58
N GLU A 47 -23.12 1.53 2.44
CA GLU A 47 -22.91 1.48 3.88
C GLU A 47 -21.71 0.61 4.25
N GLY A 48 -21.57 -0.55 3.60
CA GLY A 48 -20.43 -1.44 3.83
C GLY A 48 -19.12 -0.84 3.34
N PHE A 49 -19.12 -0.17 2.19
CA PHE A 49 -17.95 0.52 1.67
C PHE A 49 -17.54 1.70 2.56
N GLU A 50 -18.51 2.48 3.05
CA GLU A 50 -18.24 3.55 3.99
C GLU A 50 -17.63 3.02 5.30
N ALA A 51 -18.14 1.91 5.83
CA ALA A 51 -17.59 1.24 7.00
C ALA A 51 -16.14 0.77 6.74
N PHE A 52 -15.86 0.18 5.58
CA PHE A 52 -14.51 -0.20 5.16
C PHE A 52 -13.57 1.01 5.09
N VAL A 53 -13.97 2.09 4.41
CA VAL A 53 -13.16 3.33 4.30
C VAL A 53 -12.88 3.91 5.70
N ARG A 54 -13.88 3.89 6.58
CA ARG A 54 -13.73 4.35 7.96
C ARG A 54 -12.71 3.51 8.73
N GLN A 55 -12.77 2.19 8.58
CA GLN A 55 -11.81 1.28 9.20
C GLN A 55 -10.38 1.53 8.70
N VAL A 56 -10.18 1.64 7.38
CA VAL A 56 -8.86 1.96 6.80
C VAL A 56 -8.30 3.28 7.32
N ARG A 57 -9.15 4.28 7.57
CA ARG A 57 -8.73 5.56 8.16
C ARG A 57 -8.42 5.45 9.66
N ALA A 58 -9.12 4.58 10.38
CA ALA A 58 -8.90 4.37 11.82
C ALA A 58 -7.53 3.71 12.08
N GLU A 59 -7.07 2.82 11.20
CA GLU A 59 -5.74 2.19 11.28
C GLU A 59 -4.57 3.18 11.31
N GLU A 60 -4.79 4.44 10.89
CA GLU A 60 -3.77 5.49 10.90
C GLU A 60 -3.58 6.12 12.28
N VAL A 61 -4.59 6.11 13.14
CA VAL A 61 -4.60 6.94 14.38
C VAL A 61 -5.01 6.20 15.64
N ASP A 62 -5.66 5.05 15.53
CA ASP A 62 -6.21 4.32 16.67
C ASP A 62 -5.56 2.94 16.77
N GLU A 63 -4.65 2.76 17.74
CA GLU A 63 -4.01 1.46 17.97
C GLU A 63 -5.00 0.40 18.48
N THR A 64 -6.15 0.79 19.02
CA THR A 64 -7.12 -0.14 19.61
C THR A 64 -7.94 -0.90 18.56
N VAL A 65 -7.99 -0.40 17.31
CA VAL A 65 -8.65 -1.08 16.20
C VAL A 65 -7.73 -2.04 15.44
N LEU A 66 -6.44 -2.05 15.78
CA LEU A 66 -5.44 -2.84 15.07
C LEU A 66 -5.42 -4.29 15.56
N PRO A 67 -5.26 -5.27 14.66
CA PRO A 67 -4.96 -6.64 15.06
C PRO A 67 -3.66 -6.74 15.87
N GLU A 68 -3.53 -7.80 16.65
CA GLU A 68 -2.31 -8.04 17.42
C GLU A 68 -1.07 -8.02 16.50
N ARG A 69 -0.01 -7.33 16.94
CA ARG A 69 1.26 -7.13 16.22
C ARG A 69 1.19 -6.20 15.01
N TRP A 70 0.04 -5.65 14.66
CA TRP A 70 -0.03 -4.58 13.65
C TRP A 70 0.46 -3.26 14.25
N VAL A 71 0.75 -2.31 13.38
CA VAL A 71 1.22 -0.97 13.74
C VAL A 71 0.37 0.05 12.99
N LEU A 72 0.29 1.27 13.53
CA LEU A 72 -0.40 2.37 12.85
C LEU A 72 0.10 2.51 11.42
N THR A 73 -0.84 2.65 10.49
CA THR A 73 -0.58 2.62 9.06
C THR A 73 -1.37 3.71 8.36
N SER A 74 -0.67 4.67 7.75
CA SER A 74 -1.29 5.65 6.85
C SER A 74 -1.49 5.02 5.48
N THR A 75 -2.74 4.70 5.13
CA THR A 75 -3.08 4.23 3.78
C THR A 75 -3.58 5.39 2.92
N ARG A 76 -3.01 5.52 1.72
CA ARG A 76 -3.39 6.51 0.70
C ARG A 76 -3.76 5.81 -0.59
N TRP A 77 -4.75 6.35 -1.29
CA TRP A 77 -5.21 5.85 -2.57
C TRP A 77 -4.69 6.76 -3.68
N TRP A 78 -4.24 6.15 -4.76
CA TRP A 78 -3.83 6.83 -5.98
C TRP A 78 -5.01 6.86 -6.92
N VAL A 79 -5.50 8.07 -7.21
CA VAL A 79 -6.74 8.27 -7.96
C VAL A 79 -6.52 9.23 -9.11
N ASP A 80 -7.20 9.02 -10.23
CA ASP A 80 -7.34 10.01 -11.31
C ASP A 80 -8.82 10.33 -11.51
N GLY A 81 -9.27 11.49 -11.00
CA GLY A 81 -10.69 11.78 -10.86
C GLY A 81 -11.37 10.74 -9.96
N ASP A 82 -12.40 10.10 -10.50
CA ASP A 82 -13.18 9.07 -9.80
C ASP A 82 -12.64 7.64 -10.02
N CYS A 83 -11.47 7.52 -10.65
CA CYS A 83 -10.84 6.24 -10.96
C CYS A 83 -9.76 5.87 -9.92
N TYR A 84 -9.96 4.78 -9.19
CA TYR A 84 -8.96 4.14 -8.34
C TYR A 84 -7.91 3.41 -9.19
N LEU A 85 -6.64 3.72 -8.95
CA LEU A 85 -5.51 3.16 -9.69
C LEU A 85 -4.56 2.32 -8.82
N GLY A 86 -4.70 2.36 -7.50
CA GLY A 86 -3.85 1.63 -6.56
C GLY A 86 -3.79 2.27 -5.19
N ARG A 87 -3.00 1.67 -4.31
CA ARG A 87 -2.75 2.19 -2.96
C ARG A 87 -1.28 2.18 -2.61
N VAL A 88 -0.96 3.00 -1.62
CA VAL A 88 0.31 2.97 -0.89
C VAL A 88 0.03 3.08 0.61
N ALA A 89 0.69 2.24 1.39
CA ALA A 89 0.57 2.18 2.83
C ALA A 89 1.93 2.50 3.47
N VAL A 90 1.93 3.39 4.46
CA VAL A 90 3.10 3.73 5.28
C VAL A 90 2.86 3.26 6.71
N ARG A 91 3.57 2.21 7.13
CA ARG A 91 3.62 1.76 8.52
C ARG A 91 4.49 2.73 9.31
N HIS A 92 3.96 3.25 10.42
CA HIS A 92 4.59 4.33 11.17
C HIS A 92 5.86 3.88 11.93
N ARG A 93 6.02 2.58 12.14
CA ARG A 93 7.20 1.97 12.77
C ARG A 93 7.42 0.56 12.26
N LEU A 94 8.63 0.03 12.44
CA LEU A 94 8.92 -1.39 12.22
C LEU A 94 8.87 -2.17 13.53
N ASN A 95 8.10 -3.25 13.53
CA ASN A 95 8.30 -4.39 14.44
C ASN A 95 9.26 -5.41 13.81
N ASP A 96 9.49 -6.55 14.46
CA ASP A 96 10.47 -7.53 13.98
C ASP A 96 10.07 -8.16 12.64
N PHE A 97 8.78 -8.46 12.47
CA PHE A 97 8.26 -8.97 11.19
C PHE A 97 8.40 -7.94 10.06
N LEU A 98 8.08 -6.67 10.33
CA LEU A 98 8.19 -5.59 9.35
C LEU A 98 9.64 -5.26 9.03
N ARG A 99 10.58 -5.45 9.97
CA ARG A 99 12.02 -5.37 9.65
C ARG A 99 12.38 -6.41 8.60
N ASP A 100 11.91 -7.64 8.71
CA ASP A 100 12.35 -8.72 7.83
C ASP A 100 11.60 -8.79 6.50
N VAL A 101 10.29 -8.59 6.54
CA VAL A 101 9.39 -8.94 5.41
C VAL A 101 8.59 -7.75 4.92
N GLY A 102 8.03 -6.93 5.81
CA GLY A 102 6.99 -5.96 5.44
C GLY A 102 7.47 -4.56 5.03
N GLY A 103 8.58 -4.08 5.61
CA GLY A 103 9.06 -2.70 5.45
C GLY A 103 8.13 -1.63 6.03
N HIS A 104 8.54 -0.37 5.87
CA HIS A 104 7.71 0.79 6.16
C HIS A 104 6.66 1.00 5.06
N ILE A 105 7.02 0.79 3.81
CA ILE A 105 6.13 1.11 2.68
C ILE A 105 5.76 -0.14 1.90
N GLY A 106 4.47 -0.29 1.63
CA GLY A 106 3.94 -1.28 0.69
C GLY A 106 2.98 -0.60 -0.28
N TYR A 107 2.93 -1.07 -1.52
CA TYR A 107 2.05 -0.51 -2.56
C TYR A 107 1.58 -1.60 -3.51
N ASP A 108 0.44 -1.35 -4.15
CA ASP A 108 -0.04 -2.11 -5.30
C ASP A 108 -0.73 -1.18 -6.28
N VAL A 109 -0.72 -1.61 -7.54
CA VAL A 109 -1.38 -0.92 -8.66
C VAL A 109 -2.47 -1.84 -9.17
N ARG A 110 -3.66 -1.27 -9.39
CA ARG A 110 -4.78 -1.93 -10.08
C ARG A 110 -4.26 -2.69 -11.29
N PRO A 111 -4.57 -3.99 -11.47
CA PRO A 111 -3.99 -4.82 -12.54
C PRO A 111 -4.00 -4.17 -13.93
N SER A 112 -5.15 -3.65 -14.36
CA SER A 112 -5.33 -2.97 -15.64
C SER A 112 -4.56 -1.65 -15.80
N ALA A 113 -4.12 -1.03 -14.69
CA ALA A 113 -3.36 0.22 -14.67
C ALA A 113 -1.82 0.01 -14.55
N ARG A 114 -1.34 -1.24 -14.52
CA ARG A 114 0.10 -1.53 -14.38
C ARG A 114 0.90 -1.13 -15.61
N ARG A 115 2.22 -0.98 -15.42
CA ARG A 115 3.21 -0.59 -16.45
C ARG A 115 3.01 0.83 -17.01
N GLN A 116 2.24 1.68 -16.34
CA GLN A 116 1.99 3.08 -16.70
C GLN A 116 2.72 4.09 -15.78
N GLY A 117 3.64 3.61 -14.94
CA GLY A 117 4.44 4.45 -14.04
C GLY A 117 3.79 4.81 -12.70
N HIS A 118 2.56 4.35 -12.43
CA HIS A 118 1.84 4.67 -11.20
C HIS A 118 2.56 4.24 -9.91
N ALA A 119 3.19 3.06 -9.87
CA ALA A 119 3.93 2.62 -8.68
C ALA A 119 5.09 3.56 -8.32
N THR A 120 5.87 4.00 -9.31
CA THR A 120 6.95 4.98 -9.11
C THR A 120 6.39 6.33 -8.67
N ALA A 121 5.28 6.78 -9.27
CA ALA A 121 4.64 8.04 -8.89
C ALA A 121 4.12 8.00 -7.44
N MET A 122 3.42 6.92 -7.05
CA MET A 122 2.93 6.70 -5.69
C MET A 122 4.08 6.66 -4.68
N LEU A 123 5.12 5.88 -4.95
CA LEU A 123 6.25 5.76 -4.02
C LEU A 123 6.92 7.13 -3.82
N ARG A 124 7.21 7.87 -4.89
CA ARG A 124 7.77 9.23 -4.77
C ARG A 124 6.84 10.17 -4.01
N ALA A 125 5.54 10.14 -4.30
CA ALA A 125 4.57 11.04 -3.71
C ALA A 125 4.35 10.78 -2.20
N VAL A 126 4.57 9.55 -1.72
CA VAL A 126 4.35 9.20 -0.31
C VAL A 126 5.58 9.46 0.57
N LEU A 127 6.79 9.58 0.01
CA LEU A 127 8.02 9.77 0.79
C LEU A 127 7.98 11.01 1.71
N PRO A 128 7.48 12.19 1.28
CA PRO A 128 7.34 13.33 2.19
C PRO A 128 6.42 13.05 3.39
N HIS A 129 5.38 12.23 3.21
CA HIS A 129 4.51 11.79 4.32
C HIS A 129 5.28 10.90 5.30
N ALA A 130 6.05 9.93 4.80
CA ALA A 130 6.91 9.10 5.64
C ALA A 130 7.92 9.96 6.44
N ARG A 131 8.54 10.96 5.81
CA ARG A 131 9.41 11.92 6.50
C ARG A 131 8.70 12.67 7.63
N SER A 132 7.46 13.11 7.40
CA SER A 132 6.67 13.82 8.41
C SER A 132 6.35 12.96 9.65
N LEU A 133 6.41 11.63 9.50
CA LEU A 133 6.28 10.66 10.58
C LEU A 133 7.61 10.37 11.32
N GLY A 134 8.70 11.08 10.98
CA GLY A 134 10.03 10.86 11.56
C GLY A 134 10.82 9.71 10.93
N ILE A 135 10.41 9.24 9.74
CA ILE A 135 11.11 8.20 9.00
C ILE A 135 12.07 8.87 8.00
N ASP A 136 13.35 9.02 8.36
CA ASP A 136 14.36 9.65 7.49
C ASP A 136 14.72 8.77 6.27
N SER A 137 14.67 7.45 6.45
CA SER A 137 14.76 6.49 5.37
C SER A 137 13.75 5.35 5.55
N ALA A 138 12.93 5.13 4.52
CA ALA A 138 11.92 4.10 4.53
C ALA A 138 12.48 2.79 4.00
N LEU A 139 12.45 1.75 4.84
CA LEU A 139 12.61 0.35 4.40
C LEU A 139 11.48 -0.02 3.45
N VAL A 140 11.81 -0.50 2.26
CA VAL A 140 10.87 -1.07 1.30
C VAL A 140 11.36 -2.46 0.92
N THR A 141 10.45 -3.43 0.95
CA THR A 141 10.77 -4.83 0.68
C THR A 141 10.00 -5.33 -0.54
N CYS A 142 10.59 -6.26 -1.27
CA CYS A 142 9.92 -6.97 -2.36
C CYS A 142 10.49 -8.37 -2.54
N ASP A 143 9.77 -9.24 -3.24
CA ASP A 143 10.31 -10.54 -3.63
C ASP A 143 11.47 -10.39 -4.62
N ALA A 144 12.44 -11.30 -4.53
CA ALA A 144 13.66 -11.27 -5.33
C ALA A 144 13.43 -11.47 -6.84
N ASP A 145 12.32 -12.10 -7.22
CA ASP A 145 11.88 -12.26 -8.60
C ASP A 145 10.95 -11.13 -9.08
N ASN A 146 10.57 -10.20 -8.20
CA ASN A 146 9.70 -9.08 -8.52
C ASN A 146 10.47 -7.94 -9.20
N ALA A 147 10.88 -8.17 -10.45
CA ALA A 147 11.60 -7.21 -11.27
C ALA A 147 10.85 -5.88 -11.51
N ALA A 148 9.52 -5.85 -11.30
CA ALA A 148 8.76 -4.60 -11.37
C ALA A 148 9.00 -3.73 -10.13
N SER A 149 8.85 -4.30 -8.93
CA SER A 149 9.08 -3.57 -7.68
C SER A 149 10.55 -3.17 -7.51
N ILE A 150 11.50 -4.02 -7.89
CA ILE A 150 12.94 -3.69 -7.88
C ILE A 150 13.19 -2.39 -8.66
N ARG A 151 12.72 -2.32 -9.91
CA ARG A 151 12.88 -1.13 -10.76
C ARG A 151 12.18 0.11 -10.18
N VAL A 152 11.00 -0.06 -9.58
CA VAL A 152 10.28 1.04 -8.94
C VAL A 152 11.07 1.60 -7.76
N ILE A 153 11.56 0.72 -6.89
CA ILE A 153 12.30 1.08 -5.67
C ILE A 153 13.62 1.76 -6.03
N GLU A 154 14.40 1.19 -6.94
CA GLU A 154 15.67 1.76 -7.41
C GLU A 154 15.47 3.11 -8.11
N ALA A 155 14.42 3.25 -8.94
CA ALA A 155 14.07 4.52 -9.56
C ALA A 155 13.65 5.62 -8.56
N CYS A 156 13.32 5.24 -7.32
CA CYS A 156 13.03 6.16 -6.23
C CYS A 156 14.25 6.40 -5.32
N GLY A 157 15.44 5.94 -5.71
CA GLY A 157 16.67 6.10 -4.93
C GLY A 157 16.88 5.02 -3.87
N GLY A 158 16.14 3.91 -3.96
CA GLY A 158 16.33 2.77 -3.08
C GLY A 158 17.72 2.15 -3.23
N ILE A 159 18.40 1.99 -2.10
CA ILE A 159 19.70 1.31 -2.01
C ILE A 159 19.47 -0.06 -1.37
N LEU A 160 19.92 -1.12 -2.04
CA LEU A 160 19.82 -2.48 -1.51
C LEU A 160 20.63 -2.59 -0.22
N GLU A 161 19.98 -3.03 0.85
CA GLU A 161 20.60 -3.36 2.14
C GLU A 161 21.10 -4.82 2.10
N ASP A 162 20.17 -5.76 1.99
CA ASP A 162 20.41 -7.20 2.05
C ASP A 162 19.25 -8.00 1.42
N ARG A 163 19.42 -9.33 1.42
CA ARG A 163 18.37 -10.31 1.08
C ARG A 163 18.13 -11.20 2.30
N ARG A 164 16.86 -11.42 2.67
CA ARG A 164 16.44 -12.34 3.73
C ARG A 164 15.40 -13.32 3.20
N GLY A 165 15.79 -14.59 3.07
CA GLY A 165 14.98 -15.57 2.35
C GLY A 165 14.76 -15.09 0.91
N ASP A 166 13.50 -14.93 0.50
CA ASP A 166 13.14 -14.42 -0.82
C ASP A 166 12.85 -12.92 -0.86
N LYS A 167 12.97 -12.21 0.28
CA LYS A 167 12.76 -10.77 0.34
C LYS A 167 14.06 -10.01 0.13
N LEU A 168 14.06 -9.12 -0.87
CA LEU A 168 15.03 -8.04 -0.99
C LEU A 168 14.59 -6.87 -0.14
N ARG A 169 15.56 -6.20 0.49
CA ARG A 169 15.33 -5.10 1.41
C ARG A 169 16.10 -3.88 0.95
N TYR A 170 15.40 -2.77 0.76
CA TYR A 170 15.97 -1.51 0.27
C TYR A 170 15.69 -0.36 1.23
N TRP A 171 16.66 0.51 1.44
CA TRP A 171 16.44 1.79 2.10
C TRP A 171 16.22 2.88 1.07
N VAL A 172 15.07 3.54 1.14
CA VAL A 172 14.70 4.66 0.27
C VAL A 172 14.77 5.97 1.09
N PRO A 173 15.59 6.96 0.72
CA PRO A 173 15.59 8.26 1.38
C PRO A 173 14.24 8.97 1.27
N THR A 174 13.77 9.62 2.33
CA THR A 174 12.45 10.29 2.32
C THR A 174 12.49 11.79 2.02
N GLY A 175 13.69 12.37 1.84
CA GLY A 175 13.89 13.79 1.57
C GLY A 175 15.27 14.13 1.03
#